data_AF-A0A9E0X6K6-F1
#
_entry.id   AF-A0A9E0X6K6-F1
#
_cell.length_a   1.000
_cell.length_b   1.000
_cell.length_c   1.000
_cell.angle_alpha   90.00
_cell.angle_beta   90.00
_cell.angle_gamma   90.00
#
_symmetry.space_group_name_H-M   'P 1'
#
loop_
_entity.id
_entity.type
_entity.pdbx_description
1 polymer ?
#
loop_
_entity_poly.entity_id
_entity_poly.type
_entity_poly.pdbx_seq_one_letter_code
_entity_poly.pdbx_strand_id
1 'polypeptide(L)' 'MPYYIQLNQDGIAVAVTETIAPLAPAPHLVQVDGLRADLLGQVHDPQASAAAGHAVFVAPPAPPAQVFTRLT' A
#
# COMPACT_ATOMS: atom_id res chain seq x y z
N MET A 1 -5.03 18.69 7.57
CA MET A 1 -3.91 17.86 8.03
C MET A 1 -3.73 16.75 7.01
N PRO A 2 -2.53 16.54 6.45
CA PRO A 2 -2.31 15.48 5.47
C PRO A 2 -2.27 14.08 6.11
N TYR A 3 -2.66 13.08 5.34
CA TYR A 3 -2.61 11.68 5.70
C TYR A 3 -1.60 10.95 4.82
N TYR A 4 -0.85 10.03 5.41
CA TYR A 4 0.16 9.24 4.72
C TYR A 4 -0.02 7.76 5.00
N ILE A 5 0.08 6.95 3.95
CA ILE A 5 0.27 5.51 4.03
C ILE A 5 1.76 5.23 4.18
N GLN A 6 2.12 4.43 5.17
CA GLN A 6 3.47 3.86 5.28
C GLN A 6 3.51 2.51 4.56
N LEU A 7 4.53 2.32 3.72
CA LEU A 7 4.80 1.08 3.01
C LEU A 7 5.91 0.27 3.71
N ASN A 8 5.79 -1.06 3.70
CA ASN A 8 6.90 -1.95 4.03
C ASN A 8 7.87 -2.12 2.84
N GLN A 9 8.88 -2.97 3.00
CA GLN A 9 9.87 -3.24 1.95
C GLN A 9 9.28 -3.89 0.69
N ASP A 10 8.13 -4.56 0.81
CA ASP A 10 7.40 -5.18 -0.30
C ASP A 10 6.41 -4.20 -0.97
N GLY A 11 6.38 -2.94 -0.53
CA GLY A 11 5.43 -1.94 -1.04
C GLY A 11 4.00 -2.12 -0.52
N ILE A 12 3.79 -2.90 0.54
CA ILE A 12 2.49 -3.12 1.17
C ILE A 12 2.19 -2.00 2.16
N ALA A 13 0.97 -1.46 2.11
CA ALA A 13 0.47 -0.51 3.09
C ALA A 13 0.34 -1.16 4.47
N VAL A 14 1.10 -0.67 5.45
CA VAL A 14 1.14 -1.23 6.82
C VAL A 14 0.62 -0.29 7.90
N ALA A 15 0.59 1.02 7.63
CA ALA A 15 0.03 2.00 8.56
C ALA A 15 -0.55 3.21 7.81
N VAL A 16 -1.49 3.90 8.46
CA VAL A 16 -1.99 5.21 8.02
C VAL A 16 -1.74 6.20 9.15
N THR A 17 -1.10 7.32 8.85
CA THR A 17 -0.74 8.35 9.84
C THR A 17 -1.24 9.71 9.41
N GLU A 18 -1.94 10.38 10.31
CA GLU A 18 -2.26 11.81 10.18
C GLU A 18 -1.08 12.64 10.70
N THR A 19 -0.70 13.68 9.97
CA THR A 19 0.36 14.59 10.41
C THR A 19 -0.12 16.03 10.45
N ILE A 20 0.49 16.81 11.34
CA ILE A 20 0.17 18.24 11.51
C ILE A 20 0.70 19.11 10.35
N ALA A 21 1.68 18.61 9.60
CA ALA A 21 2.33 19.29 8.48
C ALA A 21 2.76 18.27 7.40
N PRO A 22 2.98 18.70 6.15
CA PRO A 22 3.48 17.83 5.09
C PRO A 22 4.83 17.22 5.46
N LEU A 23 4.98 15.91 5.21
CA LEU A 23 6.25 15.21 5.38
C LEU A 23 7.13 15.38 4.13
N ALA A 24 8.44 15.28 4.32
CA ALA A 24 9.38 15.21 3.21
C ALA A 24 9.09 13.96 2.34
N PRO A 25 9.23 14.05 1.00
CA PRO A 25 9.03 12.90 0.13
C PRO A 25 9.96 11.74 0.52
N ALA A 26 9.39 10.57 0.74
CA ALA A 26 10.13 9.35 1.05
C ALA A 26 9.51 8.16 0.32
N PRO A 27 10.32 7.18 -0.15
CA PRO A 27 9.81 6.06 -0.97
C PRO A 27 8.85 5.13 -0.21
N HIS A 28 8.87 5.16 1.12
CA HIS A 28 7.99 4.38 1.99
C HIS A 28 6.78 5.18 2.50
N LEU A 29 6.57 6.40 2.00
CA LEU A 29 5.46 7.26 2.38
C LEU A 29 4.69 7.71 1.15
N VAL A 30 3.38 7.44 1.16
CA VAL A 30 2.47 7.82 0.08
C VAL A 30 1.38 8.70 0.67
N GLN A 31 1.27 9.94 0.18
CA GLN A 31 0.20 10.83 0.61
C GLN A 31 -1.14 10.35 0.07
N VAL A 32 -2.16 10.32 0.91
CA VAL A 32 -3.52 9.92 0.57
C VAL A 32 -4.53 10.96 1.01
N ASP A 33 -5.73 10.89 0.42
CA ASP A 33 -6.84 11.75 0.81
C ASP A 33 -7.60 11.10 1.98
N GLY A 34 -7.42 11.65 3.18
CA GLY A 34 -8.07 11.21 4.41
C GLY A 34 -7.53 9.91 5.02
N LEU A 35 -8.23 9.42 6.05
CA LEU A 35 -7.89 8.20 6.78
C LEU A 35 -8.29 6.94 5.97
N ARG A 36 -7.44 6.54 5.03
CA ARG A 36 -7.65 5.39 4.13
C ARG A 36 -7.23 4.05 4.72
N ALA A 37 -7.81 3.68 5.87
CA ALA A 37 -7.53 2.40 6.53
C ALA A 37 -7.94 1.17 5.68
N ASP A 38 -8.82 1.36 4.71
CA ASP A 38 -9.23 0.37 3.71
C ASP A 38 -8.07 -0.13 2.82
N LEU A 39 -7.00 0.66 2.72
CA LEU A 39 -5.84 0.37 1.88
C LEU A 39 -4.80 -0.51 2.60
N LEU A 40 -4.93 -0.72 3.91
CA LEU A 40 -4.00 -1.54 4.67
C LEU A 40 -4.00 -2.99 4.16
N GLY A 41 -2.79 -3.53 3.97
CA GLY A 41 -2.58 -4.85 3.38
C GLY A 41 -2.58 -4.87 1.84
N GLN A 42 -2.88 -3.75 1.18
CA GLN A 42 -2.79 -3.63 -0.27
C GLN A 42 -1.38 -3.22 -0.71
N VAL A 43 -1.00 -3.61 -1.92
CA VAL A 43 0.29 -3.27 -2.55
C VAL A 43 0.14 -1.95 -3.29
N HIS A 44 1.03 -1.00 -3.03
CA HIS A 44 1.11 0.24 -3.78
C HIS A 44 1.64 -0.02 -5.19
N ASP A 45 0.90 0.44 -6.21
CA ASP A 45 1.33 0.37 -7.61
C ASP A 45 1.87 1.75 -8.04
N PRO A 46 3.19 1.95 -8.09
CA PRO A 46 3.77 3.24 -8.47
C PRO A 46 3.52 3.61 -9.94
N GLN A 47 3.35 2.62 -10.84
CA GLN A 47 3.08 2.89 -12.25
C GLN A 47 1.64 3.34 -12.45
N ALA A 48 0.68 2.62 -11.87
CA ALA A 48 -0.72 3.01 -11.90
C ALA A 48 -0.95 4.35 -11.19
N SER A 49 -0.25 4.60 -10.08
CA SER A 49 -0.35 5.87 -9.36
C SER A 49 0.14 7.05 -10.19
N ALA A 50 1.26 6.89 -10.90
CA ALA A 50 1.79 7.92 -11.79
C ALA A 50 0.85 8.20 -12.97
N ALA A 51 0.21 7.16 -13.53
CA ALA A 51 -0.75 7.30 -14.61
C ALA A 51 -2.07 7.95 -14.16
N ALA A 52 -2.52 7.65 -12.93
CA ALA A 52 -3.80 8.11 -12.39
C ALA A 52 -3.71 9.48 -11.68
N GLY A 53 -2.50 9.96 -11.38
CA GLY A 53 -2.27 11.22 -10.65
C GLY A 53 -2.64 11.17 -9.17
N HIS A 54 -2.91 9.98 -8.63
CA HIS A 54 -3.23 9.74 -7.22
C HIS A 54 -2.72 8.36 -6.79
N ALA A 55 -2.64 8.10 -5.49
CA ALA A 55 -2.15 6.84 -4.98
C ALA A 55 -3.11 5.68 -5.30
N VAL A 56 -2.59 4.67 -6.01
CA VAL A 56 -3.30 3.46 -6.40
C VAL A 56 -2.72 2.28 -5.64
N PHE A 57 -3.63 1.50 -5.07
CA PHE A 57 -3.33 0.29 -4.33
C PHE A 57 -4.12 -0.87 -4.92
N VAL A 58 -3.49 -2.03 -4.97
CA VAL A 58 -4.08 -3.26 -5.51
C VAL A 58 -3.97 -4.38 -4.49
N ALA A 59 -4.90 -5.33 -4.55
CA ALA A 59 -4.82 -6.51 -3.70
C ALA A 59 -3.47 -7.24 -3.93
N PRO A 60 -2.80 -7.71 -2.87
CA PRO A 60 -1.59 -8.50 -3.03
C PRO A 60 -1.91 -9.75 -3.85
N PRO A 61 -0.97 -10.23 -4.68
CA PRO A 61 -1.15 -11.47 -5.42
C PRO A 61 -1.48 -12.60 -4.44
N ALA A 62 -2.50 -13.39 -4.76
CA ALA A 62 -2.85 -14.53 -3.93
C ALA A 62 -1.62 -15.44 -3.78
N PRO A 63 -1.34 -15.97 -2.57
CA PRO A 63 -0.27 -16.93 -2.41
C PRO A 63 -0.51 -18.12 -3.36
N PRO A 64 0.56 -18.72 -3.91
CA PRO A 64 0.42 -19.89 -4.76
C PRO A 64 -0.37 -20.97 -4.00
N ALA A 65 -1.35 -21.57 -4.68
CA ALA A 65 -2.16 -22.63 -4.09
C ALA A 65 -1.24 -23.73 -3.54
N GLN A 66 -1.36 -24.02 -2.25
CA GLN A 66 -0.62 -25.12 -1.64
C GLN A 66 -1.10 -26.42 -2.28
N VAL A 67 -0.29 -26.96 -3.19
CA VAL A 67 -0.50 -28.29 -3.76
C VAL A 67 -0.20 -29.29 -2.66
N PHE A 68 -1.24 -29.72 -1.95
CA PHE A 68 -1.13 -30.90 -1.10
C PHE A 68 -1.03 -32.13 -2.00
N THR A 69 0.19 -32.55 -2.31
CA THR A 69 0.44 -33.85 -2.94
C THR A 69 0.04 -34.93 -1.93
N ARG A 70 -1.19 -35.43 -2.03
CA ARG A 70 -1.66 -36.57 -1.24
C ARG A 70 -0.95 -37.82 -1.78
N LEU A 71 0.06 -38.30 -1.07
CA LEU A 71 0.62 -39.63 -1.28
C LEU A 71 -0.43 -40.65 -0.77
N THR A 72 -1.03 -41.40 -1.70
CA THR A 72 -1.85 -42.59 -1.44
C THR A 72 -1.23 -43.77 -2.14
#